data_AF-A0A964TAX1-F1
#
_entry.id   AF-A0A964TAX1-F1
#
_cell.length_a   1.000
_cell.length_b   1.000
_cell.length_c   1.000
_cell.angle_alpha   90.00
_cell.angle_beta   90.00
_cell.angle_gamma   90.00
#
_symmetry.space_group_name_H-M   'P 1'
#
loop_
_entity.id
_entity.type
_entity.pdbx_description
1 polymer ?
#
loop_
_entity_poly.entity_id
_entity_poly.type
_entity_poly.pdbx_seq_one_letter_code
_entity_poly.pdbx_strand_id
1 'polypeptide(L)'
;MNKTAEGNTKEIQELLIRMERNNNLVQRLSRKLNSYTCEPNNRSCFEKLDNLRRSFRVFKDQQNHLLRLLHQKKEQTEQMEGQIKLHLQRFKDLEKEIAAYILTTNKYQ
;
A
#
# COMPACT_ATOMS: atom_id res chain seq x y z
N MET A 1 -8.82 10.88 -35.58
CA MET A 1 -8.50 9.63 -34.85
C MET A 1 -7.71 10.02 -33.61
N ASN A 2 -8.31 10.05 -32.41
CA ASN A 2 -7.62 10.39 -31.13
C ASN A 2 -8.21 9.65 -29.90
N LYS A 3 -9.07 8.63 -30.09
CA LYS A 3 -9.78 7.97 -28.98
C LYS A 3 -8.88 7.12 -28.06
N THR A 4 -7.73 6.66 -28.53
CA THR A 4 -6.88 5.71 -27.81
C THR A 4 -6.01 6.37 -26.73
N ALA A 5 -5.53 7.60 -26.97
CA ALA A 5 -4.70 8.33 -26.01
C ALA A 5 -5.50 8.90 -24.83
N GLU A 6 -6.75 9.32 -25.07
CA GLU A 6 -7.65 9.81 -24.03
C GLU A 6 -8.09 8.68 -23.07
N GLY A 7 -8.30 7.46 -23.58
CA GLY A 7 -8.64 6.27 -22.78
C GLY A 7 -7.55 5.89 -21.79
N ASN A 8 -6.30 5.74 -22.25
CA ASN A 8 -5.15 5.40 -21.40
C ASN A 8 -4.89 6.46 -20.31
N THR A 9 -5.09 7.74 -20.64
CA THR A 9 -4.86 8.84 -19.69
C THR A 9 -5.87 8.80 -18.54
N LYS A 10 -7.13 8.47 -18.85
CA LYS A 10 -8.21 8.36 -17.85
C LYS A 10 -8.01 7.17 -16.91
N GLU A 11 -7.60 6.02 -17.45
CA GLU A 11 -7.33 4.82 -16.65
C GLU A 11 -6.18 5.03 -15.65
N ILE A 12 -5.11 5.70 -16.07
CA ILE A 12 -4.00 6.05 -15.17
C ILE A 12 -4.45 7.02 -14.08
N GLN A 13 -5.29 8.02 -14.40
CA GLN A 13 -5.86 8.91 -13.39
C GLN A 13 -6.70 8.15 -12.36
N GLU A 14 -7.51 7.19 -12.78
CA GLU A 14 -8.29 6.35 -11.86
C GLU A 14 -7.38 5.50 -10.95
N LEU A 15 -6.32 4.92 -11.51
CA LEU A 15 -5.33 4.15 -10.75
C LEU A 15 -4.57 5.03 -9.75
N LEU A 16 -4.24 6.26 -10.12
CA LEU A 16 -3.63 7.26 -9.25
C LEU A 16 -4.53 7.61 -8.08
N ILE A 17 -5.81 7.92 -8.34
CA ILE A 17 -6.79 8.24 -7.29
C ILE A 17 -6.92 7.06 -6.32
N ARG A 18 -6.94 5.81 -6.81
CA ARG A 18 -6.96 4.63 -5.95
C ARG A 18 -5.70 4.52 -5.09
N MET A 19 -4.53 4.79 -5.66
CA MET A 19 -3.26 4.76 -4.95
C MET A 19 -3.19 5.83 -3.84
N GLU A 20 -3.70 7.04 -4.10
CA GLU A 20 -3.79 8.11 -3.09
C GLU A 20 -4.75 7.74 -1.95
N ARG A 21 -5.93 7.20 -2.28
CA ARG A 21 -6.89 6.71 -1.27
C ARG A 21 -6.27 5.63 -0.39
N ASN A 22 -5.55 4.68 -0.99
CA ASN A 22 -4.86 3.64 -0.24
C ASN A 22 -3.79 4.21 0.68
N ASN A 23 -3.10 5.30 0.31
CA ASN A 23 -2.10 5.94 1.18
C ASN A 23 -2.70 6.36 2.52
N ASN A 24 -3.92 6.92 2.51
CA ASN A 24 -4.61 7.32 3.73
C ASN A 24 -4.93 6.11 4.63
N LEU A 25 -5.33 4.99 4.03
CA LEU A 25 -5.56 3.73 4.74
C LEU A 25 -4.26 3.17 5.31
N VAL A 26 -3.18 3.14 4.51
CA VAL A 26 -1.83 2.73 4.95
C VAL A 26 -1.38 3.51 6.18
N GLN A 27 -1.56 4.84 6.18
CA GLN A 27 -1.20 5.68 7.31
C GLN A 27 -2.03 5.36 8.55
N ARG A 28 -3.35 5.15 8.39
CA ARG A 28 -4.22 4.76 9.50
C ARG A 28 -3.83 3.41 10.09
N LEU A 29 -3.59 2.42 9.23
CA LEU A 29 -3.15 1.09 9.62
C LEU A 29 -1.79 1.11 10.32
N SER A 30 -0.84 1.87 9.79
CA SER A 30 0.47 2.06 10.42
C SER A 30 0.35 2.69 11.82
N ARG A 31 -0.52 3.69 12.00
CA ARG A 31 -0.80 4.24 13.34
C ARG A 31 -1.41 3.21 14.28
N LYS A 32 -2.36 2.40 13.79
CA LYS A 32 -3.00 1.35 14.59
C LYS A 32 -2.00 0.29 15.04
N LEU A 33 -1.12 -0.19 14.17
CA LEU A 33 -0.04 -1.12 14.50
C LEU A 33 0.94 -0.59 15.55
N ASN A 34 1.10 0.72 15.64
CA ASN A 34 1.97 1.36 16.63
C ASN A 34 1.23 1.77 17.90
N SER A 35 -0.07 1.46 18.02
CA SER A 35 -0.83 1.71 19.24
C SER A 35 -0.61 0.63 20.28
N TYR A 36 -0.76 1.00 21.56
CA TYR A 36 -0.65 0.08 22.70
C TYR A 36 -1.66 -1.08 22.62
N THR A 37 -2.80 -0.89 21.95
CA THR A 37 -3.80 -1.95 21.72
C THR A 37 -3.35 -3.04 20.74
N CYS A 38 -2.19 -2.86 20.10
CA CYS A 38 -1.63 -3.81 19.14
C CYS A 38 -0.26 -4.31 19.60
N GLU A 39 0.06 -4.20 20.89
CA GLU A 39 1.32 -4.69 21.43
C GLU A 39 1.42 -6.22 21.34
N PRO A 40 2.59 -6.74 20.95
CA PRO A 40 2.80 -8.17 20.84
C PRO A 40 2.90 -8.79 22.24
N ASN A 41 2.06 -9.78 22.52
CA ASN A 41 2.04 -10.48 23.82
C ASN A 41 2.95 -11.73 23.86
N ASN A 42 3.54 -12.10 22.73
CA ASN A 42 4.47 -13.21 22.61
C ASN A 42 5.48 -12.96 21.50
N ARG A 43 6.54 -13.79 21.46
CA ARG A 43 7.63 -13.67 20.48
C ARG A 43 7.14 -13.74 19.02
N SER A 44 6.19 -14.62 18.71
CA SER A 44 5.66 -14.74 17.34
C SER A 44 4.91 -13.48 16.92
N CYS A 45 4.11 -12.89 17.81
CA CYS A 45 3.45 -11.61 17.57
C CYS A 45 4.47 -10.49 17.37
N PHE A 46 5.56 -10.47 18.14
CA PHE A 46 6.62 -9.47 17.99
C PHE A 46 7.28 -9.55 16.61
N GLU A 47 7.67 -10.76 16.18
CA GLU A 47 8.27 -10.99 14.87
C GLU A 47 7.32 -10.60 13.73
N LYS A 48 6.03 -10.92 13.86
CA LYS A 48 4.99 -10.51 12.90
C LYS A 48 4.83 -9.00 12.83
N LEU A 49 4.78 -8.32 13.98
CA LEU A 49 4.67 -6.86 14.04
C LEU A 49 5.89 -6.18 13.41
N ASP A 50 7.09 -6.68 13.69
CA ASP A 50 8.32 -6.12 13.12
C ASP A 50 8.36 -6.31 11.59
N ASN A 51 7.99 -7.50 11.10
CA ASN A 51 7.87 -7.76 9.66
C ASN A 51 6.84 -6.83 9.00
N LEU A 52 5.66 -6.67 9.60
CA LEU A 52 4.64 -5.74 9.11
C LEU A 52 5.18 -4.30 9.03
N ARG A 53 5.86 -3.81 10.07
CA ARG A 53 6.46 -2.47 10.08
C ARG A 53 7.47 -2.28 8.95
N ARG A 54 8.34 -3.27 8.72
CA ARG A 54 9.31 -3.26 7.62
C ARG A 54 8.61 -3.24 6.26
N SER A 55 7.61 -4.09 6.06
CA SER A 55 6.85 -4.16 4.82
C SER A 55 6.11 -2.85 4.52
N PHE A 56 5.54 -2.19 5.53
CA PHE A 56 4.91 -0.87 5.39
C PHE A 56 5.89 0.22 4.98
N ARG A 57 7.11 0.19 5.53
CA ARG A 57 8.17 1.13 5.14
C ARG A 57 8.54 0.95 3.68
N VAL A 58 8.83 -0.28 3.27
CA VAL A 58 9.18 -0.61 1.88
C VAL A 58 8.05 -0.20 0.92
N PHE A 59 6.81 -0.50 1.27
CA PHE A 59 5.64 -0.11 0.49
C PHE A 59 5.55 1.41 0.31
N LYS A 60 5.74 2.18 1.40
CA LYS A 60 5.70 3.65 1.34
C LYS A 60 6.81 4.21 0.45
N ASP A 61 8.01 3.64 0.53
CA ASP A 61 9.15 4.07 -0.30
C ASP A 61 8.90 3.78 -1.78
N GLN A 62 8.34 2.60 -2.10
CA GLN A 62 7.90 2.24 -3.45
C GLN A 62 6.83 3.20 -3.97
N GLN A 63 5.82 3.51 -3.15
CA GLN A 63 4.77 4.45 -3.53
C GLN A 63 5.31 5.85 -3.84
N ASN A 64 6.21 6.36 -3.00
CA ASN A 64 6.85 7.66 -3.22
C ASN A 64 7.72 7.66 -4.48
N HIS A 65 8.35 6.53 -4.82
CA HIS A 65 9.08 6.38 -6.06
C HIS A 65 8.15 6.44 -7.28
N LEU A 66 7.05 5.68 -7.28
CA LEU A 66 6.05 5.69 -8.35
C LEU A 66 5.47 7.10 -8.57
N LEU A 67 5.09 7.79 -7.50
CA LEU A 67 4.58 9.17 -7.58
C LEU A 67 5.60 10.13 -8.21
N ARG A 68 6.90 9.99 -7.88
CA ARG A 68 7.96 10.80 -8.49
C ARG A 68 8.11 10.53 -9.99
N LEU A 69 8.07 9.26 -10.39
CA LEU A 69 8.14 8.87 -11.81
C LEU A 69 6.94 9.44 -12.60
N LEU A 70 5.75 9.37 -12.01
CA LEU A 70 4.51 9.91 -12.57
C LEU A 70 4.57 11.42 -12.77
N HIS A 71 5.04 12.16 -11.76
CA HIS A 71 5.20 13.62 -11.87
C HIS A 71 6.23 14.03 -12.92
N GLN A 72 7.25 13.20 -13.16
CA GLN A 72 8.29 13.48 -14.15
C GLN A 72 7.87 13.14 -15.59
N LYS A 73 6.67 12.57 -15.83
CA LYS A 73 6.19 12.07 -17.14
C LYS A 73 7.24 11.23 -17.89
N LYS A 74 8.14 10.57 -17.15
CA LYS A 74 9.39 10.02 -17.69
C LYS A 74 9.27 8.58 -18.19
N GLU A 75 8.17 7.89 -17.91
CA GLU A 75 8.00 6.48 -18.29
C GLU A 75 6.87 6.26 -19.31
N GLN A 76 7.07 5.22 -20.13
CA GLN A 76 6.08 4.70 -21.05
C GLN A 76 4.83 4.25 -20.28
N THR A 77 3.69 4.77 -20.70
CA THR A 77 2.36 4.65 -20.10
C THR A 77 1.99 3.23 -19.64
N GLU A 78 2.38 2.20 -20.40
CA GLU A 78 2.05 0.79 -20.14
C GLU A 78 2.87 0.16 -19.01
N GLN A 79 4.17 0.47 -18.92
CA GLN A 79 5.03 -0.05 -17.84
C GLN A 79 4.59 0.52 -16.48
N MET A 80 4.24 1.81 -16.48
CA MET A 80 3.74 2.51 -15.30
C MET A 80 2.42 1.89 -14.80
N GLU A 81 1.50 1.57 -15.71
CA GLU A 81 0.22 0.95 -15.36
C GLU A 81 0.41 -0.40 -14.66
N GLY A 82 1.32 -1.25 -15.19
CA GLY A 82 1.68 -2.52 -14.59
C GLY A 82 2.26 -2.37 -13.18
N GLN A 83 3.16 -1.41 -12.99
CA GLN A 83 3.75 -1.11 -11.68
C GLN A 83 2.70 -0.63 -10.67
N ILE A 84 1.77 0.25 -11.08
CA ILE A 84 0.68 0.73 -10.20
C ILE A 84 -0.25 -0.43 -9.82
N LYS A 85 -0.62 -1.31 -10.77
CA LYS A 85 -1.46 -2.48 -10.48
C LYS A 85 -0.79 -3.42 -9.48
N LEU A 86 0.51 -3.71 -9.65
CA LEU A 86 1.28 -4.52 -8.73
C LEU A 86 1.33 -3.88 -7.33
N HIS A 87 1.55 -2.56 -7.27
CA HIS A 87 1.56 -1.81 -6.02
C HIS A 87 0.20 -1.86 -5.31
N LEU A 88 -0.90 -1.70 -6.04
CA LEU A 88 -2.26 -1.85 -5.49
C LEU A 88 -2.54 -3.27 -4.98
N GLN A 89 -2.02 -4.30 -5.65
CA GLN A 89 -2.15 -5.68 -5.18
C GLN A 89 -1.37 -5.88 -3.87
N ARG A 90 -0.13 -5.39 -3.80
CA ARG A 90 0.68 -5.46 -2.58
C ARG A 90 0.03 -4.74 -1.39
N PHE A 91 -0.69 -3.65 -1.65
CA PHE A 91 -1.49 -2.99 -0.62
C PHE A 91 -2.56 -3.93 -0.04
N LYS A 92 -3.31 -4.64 -0.90
CA LYS A 92 -4.35 -5.58 -0.44
C LYS A 92 -3.75 -6.72 0.40
N ASP A 93 -2.56 -7.18 0.04
CA ASP A 93 -1.89 -8.24 0.79
C ASP A 93 -1.44 -7.74 2.17
N LEU A 94 -0.87 -6.52 2.25
CA LEU A 94 -0.56 -5.88 3.53
C LEU A 94 -1.79 -5.63 4.40
N GLU A 95 -2.91 -5.24 3.80
CA GLU A 95 -4.17 -5.06 4.51
C GLU A 95 -4.65 -6.37 5.15
N LYS A 96 -4.58 -7.49 4.41
CA LYS A 96 -4.91 -8.82 4.93
C LYS A 96 -3.96 -9.25 6.06
N GLU A 97 -2.66 -9.03 5.90
CA GLU A 97 -1.67 -9.38 6.91
C GLU A 97 -1.91 -8.63 8.24
N ILE A 98 -2.26 -7.34 8.16
CA ILE A 98 -2.63 -6.57 9.35
C ILE A 98 -3.93 -7.06 9.96
N ALA A 99 -4.96 -7.30 9.15
CA ALA A 99 -6.22 -7.81 9.66
C ALA A 99 -6.00 -9.13 10.42
N ALA A 100 -5.18 -10.03 9.85
CA ALA A 100 -4.78 -11.26 10.51
C ALA A 100 -4.01 -10.99 11.82
N TYR A 101 -3.05 -10.07 11.82
CA TYR A 101 -2.32 -9.69 13.04
C TYR A 101 -3.25 -9.15 14.12
N ILE A 102 -4.09 -8.17 13.79
CA ILE A 102 -5.07 -7.57 14.71
C ILE A 102 -5.99 -8.66 15.26
N LEU A 103 -6.54 -9.54 14.43
CA LEU A 103 -7.38 -10.65 14.91
C LEU A 103 -6.63 -11.60 15.85
N THR A 104 -5.32 -11.80 15.66
CA THR A 104 -4.53 -12.62 16.59
C THR A 104 -4.22 -11.92 17.91
N THR A 105 -4.03 -10.60 17.90
CA THR A 105 -3.72 -9.83 19.12
C THR A 105 -4.96 -9.38 19.89
N ASN A 106 -6.10 -9.16 19.22
CA ASN A 106 -7.38 -8.81 19.85
C ASN A 106 -8.12 -10.00 20.48
N LYS A 107 -7.63 -11.23 20.34
CA LYS A 107 -8.25 -12.42 20.96
C LYS A 107 -8.22 -12.44 22.49
N TYR A 108 -7.61 -11.43 23.12
CA TYR A 108 -7.46 -11.32 24.57
C TYR A 108 -7.97 -9.98 25.15
N GLN A 109 -8.78 -9.23 24.38
CA GLN A 109 -9.51 -8.06 24.90
C GLN A 109 -10.95 -8.41 25.24
#